data_AF-A0A9J7BXE8-F1
#
_entry.id   AF-A0A9J7BXE8-F1
#
_cell.length_a   1.000
_cell.length_b   1.000
_cell.length_c   1.000
_cell.angle_alpha   90.00
_cell.angle_beta   90.00
_cell.angle_gamma   90.00
#
_symmetry.space_group_name_H-M   'P 1'
#
loop_
_entity.id
_entity.type
_entity.pdbx_description
1 polymer ?
#
loop_
_entity_poly.entity_id
_entity_poly.type
_entity_poly.pdbx_seq_one_letter_code
_entity_poly.pdbx_strand_id
1 'polypeptide(L)'
;MSENELKIPVIEDRDAAGDVAEVYDVWRAKSGRQNMPGILKCFSHRPDFLRDVMKFGDTVHFSEGHLTRKTKEAIASWVSYLNRCPY
;
A
#
# COMPACT_ATOMS: atom_id res chain seq x y z
N MET A 1 -7.52 4.12 25.44
CA MET A 1 -6.52 4.60 24.46
C MET A 1 -7.27 4.81 23.17
N SER A 2 -7.28 6.01 22.58
CA SER A 2 -8.00 6.26 21.33
C SER A 2 -7.48 5.30 20.25
N GLU A 3 -8.40 4.62 19.58
CA GLU A 3 -8.13 3.51 18.66
C GLU A 3 -7.51 3.91 17.32
N ASN A 4 -7.09 5.16 17.13
CA ASN A 4 -6.80 5.66 15.79
C ASN A 4 -5.74 6.78 15.71
N GLU A 5 -4.72 6.74 16.56
CA GLU A 5 -3.53 7.56 16.36
C GLU A 5 -2.45 6.73 15.66
N LEU A 6 -2.03 7.17 14.47
CA LEU A 6 -0.93 6.53 13.75
C LEU A 6 0.35 6.65 14.57
N LYS A 7 1.02 5.51 14.81
CA LYS A 7 2.28 5.47 15.58
C LYS A 7 3.49 6.00 14.80
N ILE A 8 3.32 6.21 13.49
CA ILE A 8 4.32 6.78 12.61
C ILE A 8 3.71 7.96 11.88
N PRO A 9 4.46 9.07 11.69
CA PRO A 9 3.98 10.17 10.90
C PRO A 9 3.83 9.70 9.44
N VAL A 10 2.76 10.14 8.79
CA VAL A 10 2.49 9.88 7.37
C VAL A 10 2.16 11.18 6.67
N ILE A 11 2.38 11.21 5.35
CA ILE A 11 1.96 12.33 4.50
C ILE A 11 0.60 11.99 3.92
N GLU A 12 -0.42 12.75 4.32
CA GLU A 12 -1.78 12.62 3.82
C GLU A 12 -1.89 13.06 2.35
N ASP A 13 -2.92 12.58 1.64
CA ASP A 13 -3.08 12.88 0.20
C ASP A 13 -3.10 14.39 -0.09
N ARG A 14 -3.71 15.20 0.79
CA ARG A 14 -3.79 16.66 0.64
C ARG A 14 -2.47 17.39 0.89
N ASP A 15 -1.58 16.76 1.65
CA ASP A 15 -0.31 17.33 2.12
C ASP A 15 0.87 16.82 1.26
N ALA A 16 0.60 15.90 0.32
CA ALA A 16 1.58 15.35 -0.59
C ALA A 16 2.07 16.43 -1.57
N ALA A 17 3.40 16.57 -1.65
CA ALA A 17 4.07 17.49 -2.56
C ALA A 17 5.34 16.83 -3.12
N GLY A 18 5.89 17.42 -4.20
CA GLY A 18 7.11 16.92 -4.85
C GLY A 18 7.03 15.43 -5.20
N ASP A 19 8.11 14.70 -4.93
CA ASP A 19 8.24 13.28 -5.26
C ASP A 19 7.14 12.40 -4.63
N VAL A 20 6.63 12.76 -3.45
CA VAL A 20 5.57 11.99 -2.78
C VAL A 20 4.25 12.12 -3.54
N ALA A 21 3.91 13.33 -4.00
CA ALA A 21 2.73 13.56 -4.82
C ALA A 21 2.81 12.77 -6.14
N GLU A 22 3.98 12.78 -6.78
CA GLU A 22 4.21 12.04 -8.03
C GLU A 22 4.00 10.53 -7.84
N VAL A 23 4.56 9.94 -6.77
CA VAL A 23 4.37 8.51 -6.48
C VAL A 23 2.90 8.19 -6.22
N TYR A 24 2.20 9.05 -5.49
CA TYR A 24 0.78 8.86 -5.20
C TYR A 24 -0.06 8.93 -6.49
N ASP A 25 0.24 9.87 -7.40
CA ASP A 25 -0.42 9.98 -8.70
C ASP A 25 -0.19 8.74 -9.58
N VAL A 26 1.04 8.23 -9.64
CA VAL A 26 1.35 6.97 -10.34
C VAL A 26 0.53 5.82 -9.79
N TRP A 27 0.43 5.71 -8.46
CA TRP A 27 -0.36 4.66 -7.82
C TRP A 27 -1.86 4.81 -8.11
N ARG A 28 -2.41 6.04 -8.07
CA ARG A 28 -3.82 6.33 -8.38
C ARG A 28 -4.16 5.98 -9.81
N ALA A 29 -3.34 6.43 -10.77
CA ALA A 29 -3.52 6.17 -12.18
C ALA A 29 -3.56 4.66 -12.48
N LYS A 30 -2.72 3.88 -11.80
CA LYS A 30 -2.69 2.42 -11.95
C LYS A 30 -3.83 1.69 -11.25
N SER A 31 -4.18 2.10 -10.04
CA SER A 31 -5.15 1.39 -9.20
C SER A 31 -6.61 1.75 -9.48
N GLY A 32 -6.86 2.92 -10.10
CA GLY A 32 -8.20 3.49 -10.28
C GLY A 32 -8.83 4.03 -8.99
N ARG A 33 -8.08 4.05 -7.87
CA ARG A 33 -8.55 4.55 -6.58
C ARG A 33 -8.17 6.02 -6.39
N GLN A 34 -8.98 6.74 -5.62
CA GLN A 34 -8.78 8.18 -5.38
C GLN A 34 -7.84 8.48 -4.20
N ASN A 35 -7.86 7.66 -3.17
CA ASN A 35 -7.09 7.91 -1.94
C ASN A 35 -5.98 6.86 -1.77
N MET A 36 -4.81 7.31 -1.35
CA MET A 36 -3.68 6.43 -1.06
C MET A 36 -3.99 5.53 0.15
N PRO A 37 -3.73 4.20 0.11
CA PRO A 37 -3.95 3.31 1.24
C PRO A 37 -2.99 3.63 2.38
N GLY A 38 -3.47 3.57 3.62
CA GLY A 38 -2.66 3.87 4.81
C GLY A 38 -1.35 3.07 4.88
N ILE A 39 -1.36 1.78 4.52
CA ILE A 39 -0.15 0.95 4.49
C ILE A 39 0.93 1.49 3.54
N LEU A 40 0.54 2.12 2.42
CA LEU A 40 1.50 2.76 1.52
C LEU A 40 1.93 4.13 2.04
N LYS A 41 1.03 4.87 2.69
CA LYS A 41 1.37 6.13 3.38
C LYS A 41 2.43 5.94 4.47
N CYS A 42 2.53 4.76 5.09
CA CYS A 42 3.60 4.42 6.03
C CYS A 42 5.02 4.65 5.47
N PHE A 43 5.18 4.61 4.15
CA PHE A 43 6.47 4.80 3.48
C PHE A 43 6.61 6.18 2.81
N SER A 44 5.66 7.10 3.02
CA SER A 44 5.60 8.38 2.31
C SER A 44 6.81 9.29 2.53
N HIS A 45 7.48 9.16 3.68
CA HIS A 45 8.70 9.91 3.99
C HIS A 45 9.93 9.43 3.21
N ARG A 46 9.81 8.30 2.49
CA ARG A 46 10.84 7.70 1.64
C ARG A 46 10.24 7.33 0.28
N PRO A 47 9.96 8.33 -0.59
CA PRO A 47 9.29 8.08 -1.87
C PRO A 47 10.08 7.14 -2.78
N ASP A 48 11.41 7.13 -2.68
CA ASP A 48 12.28 6.15 -3.33
C ASP A 48 11.94 4.72 -2.91
N PHE A 49 11.84 4.47 -1.61
CA PHE A 49 11.50 3.15 -1.07
C PHE A 49 10.03 2.78 -1.30
N LEU A 50 9.11 3.75 -1.25
CA LEU A 50 7.70 3.51 -1.56
C LEU A 50 7.51 2.97 -2.99
N ARG A 51 8.27 3.47 -3.97
CA ARG A 51 8.25 2.93 -5.34
C ARG A 51 8.68 1.47 -5.37
N ASP A 52 9.68 1.08 -4.57
CA ASP A 52 10.11 -0.33 -4.46
C ASP A 52 9.03 -1.21 -3.81
N VAL A 53 8.35 -0.72 -2.77
CA VAL A 53 7.22 -1.42 -2.13
C VAL A 53 6.08 -1.64 -3.14
N MET A 54 5.75 -0.62 -3.93
CA MET A 54 4.75 -0.73 -5.00
C MET A 54 5.16 -1.76 -6.04
N LYS A 55 6.41 -1.70 -6.52
CA LYS A 55 6.95 -2.67 -7.49
C LYS A 55 6.94 -4.10 -6.95
N PHE A 56 7.25 -4.29 -5.66
CA PHE A 56 7.17 -5.58 -5.00
C PHE A 56 5.73 -6.12 -4.98
N GLY A 57 4.76 -5.30 -4.55
CA GLY A 57 3.35 -5.66 -4.56
C GLY A 57 2.82 -6.00 -5.96
N ASP A 58 3.24 -5.23 -6.96
CA ASP A 58 2.91 -5.47 -8.36
C ASP A 58 3.43 -6.82 -8.85
N THR A 59 4.67 -7.15 -8.49
CA THR A 59 5.35 -8.37 -8.95
C THR A 59 4.79 -9.61 -8.28
N VAL A 60 4.51 -9.56 -6.98
CA VAL A 60 4.07 -10.73 -6.21
C VAL A 60 2.55 -10.89 -6.27
N HIS A 61 1.81 -9.81 -6.03
CA HIS A 61 0.38 -9.87 -5.76
C HIS A 61 -0.49 -9.56 -6.97
N PHE A 62 -0.15 -8.53 -7.74
CA PHE A 62 -1.00 -8.02 -8.83
C PHE A 62 -0.57 -8.46 -10.24
N SER A 63 0.45 -9.30 -10.35
CA SER A 63 0.89 -9.92 -11.59
C SER A 63 0.07 -11.16 -11.93
N GLU A 64 0.01 -11.49 -13.22
CA GLU A 64 -0.40 -12.83 -13.67
C GLU A 64 0.72 -13.86 -13.45
N GLY A 65 0.36 -15.14 -13.41
CA GLY A 65 1.31 -16.23 -13.23
C GLY A 65 0.64 -17.56 -12.94
N HIS A 66 1.34 -18.45 -12.24
CA HIS A 66 0.81 -19.77 -11.89
C HIS A 66 -0.38 -19.74 -10.91
N LEU A 67 -0.53 -18.67 -10.14
CA LEU A 67 -1.64 -18.46 -9.22
C LEU A 67 -2.49 -17.29 -9.69
N THR A 68 -3.81 -17.50 -9.71
CA THR A 68 -4.76 -16.42 -9.97
C THR A 68 -4.71 -15.39 -8.85
N ARG A 69 -5.08 -14.13 -9.16
CA ARG A 69 -5.24 -13.09 -8.14
C ARG A 69 -6.14 -13.52 -6.98
N LYS A 70 -7.25 -14.20 -7.26
CA LYS A 70 -8.16 -14.73 -6.23
C LYS A 70 -7.43 -15.65 -5.24
N THR A 71 -6.56 -16.53 -5.74
CA THR A 71 -5.78 -17.44 -4.88
C THR A 71 -4.76 -16.68 -4.04
N LYS A 72 -4.08 -15.68 -4.63
CA LYS A 72 -3.13 -14.83 -3.90
C LYS A 72 -3.80 -14.07 -2.75
N GLU A 73 -4.99 -13.50 -3.00
CA GLU A 73 -5.78 -12.81 -1.97
C GLU A 73 -6.26 -13.77 -0.86
N ALA A 74 -6.64 -15.01 -1.21
CA ALA A 74 -7.02 -16.01 -0.22
C ALA A 74 -5.86 -16.38 0.72
N ILE A 75 -4.64 -16.56 0.16
CA ILE A 75 -3.42 -16.78 0.96
C ILE A 75 -3.16 -15.57 1.86
N ALA A 76 -3.17 -14.36 1.31
CA ALA A 76 -2.93 -13.13 2.07
C ALA A 76 -3.93 -12.98 3.24
N SER A 77 -5.21 -13.23 2.99
CA SER A 77 -6.28 -13.16 3.99
C SER A 77 -6.07 -14.17 5.12
N TRP A 78 -5.72 -15.41 4.75
CA TRP A 78 -5.44 -16.47 5.72
C TRP A 78 -4.22 -16.16 6.59
N VAL A 79 -3.13 -15.68 5.99
CA VAL A 79 -1.92 -15.28 6.72
C VAL A 79 -2.21 -14.11 7.67
N SER A 80 -2.96 -13.09 7.23
CA SER A 80 -3.36 -11.96 8.09
C SER A 80 -4.21 -12.42 9.27
N TYR A 81 -5.14 -13.37 9.05
CA TYR A 81 -5.93 -13.96 10.13
C TYR A 81 -5.07 -14.68 11.16
N LEU A 82 -4.15 -15.54 10.72
CA LEU A 82 -3.23 -16.26 11.60
C LEU A 82 -2.33 -15.31 12.41
N ASN A 83 -1.88 -14.22 11.78
CA ASN A 83 -1.04 -13.21 12.40
C ASN A 83 -1.82 -12.17 13.22
N ARG A 84 -3.16 -12.25 13.28
CA ARG A 84 -4.02 -11.27 13.95
C ARG A 84 -3.72 -9.84 13.50
N CYS A 85 -3.51 -9.65 12.20
CA CYS A 85 -3.24 -8.34 11.60
C CYS A 85 -4.58 -7.67 11.23
N PRO A 86 -5.04 -6.64 11.97
CA PRO A 86 -6.40 -6.11 11.83
C PRO A 86 -6.55 -5.00 10.77
N TYR A 87 -5.42 -4.50 10.25
CA TYR A 87 -5.39 -3.48 9.19
C TYR A 87 -5.93 -4.05 7.88
#